data_AF-A0A3A6QCM3-F1
#
_entry.id   AF-A0A3A6QCM3-F1
#
_cell.length_a   1.000
_cell.length_b   1.000
_cell.length_c   1.000
_cell.angle_alpha   90.00
_cell.angle_beta   90.00
_cell.angle_gamma   90.00
#
_symmetry.space_group_name_H-M   'P 1'
#
loop_
_entity.id
_entity.type
_entity.pdbx_description
1 polymer ?
#
loop_
_entity_poly.entity_id
_entity_poly.type
_entity_poly.pdbx_seq_one_letter_code
_entity_poly.pdbx_strand_id
1 'polypeptide(L)'
;MDDWPQPRKIVRKGNFPYKFKIETDYEYQTHWRLEKAFVSQWLDISTDGLITVKAGEHGYRWDGCTPKVSVLNLWILGVPDGHINYRTMKPYTYYASLVHDALYQYLDTVPVSKADIDLLFLEMLGDFKLKKIYYFFVCKCGGRNVVQTGT
;
A
#
# COMPACT_ATOMS: atom_id res chain seq x y z
N MET A 1 9.82 -12.72 21.04
CA MET A 1 9.41 -11.60 20.16
C MET A 1 10.15 -11.85 18.88
N ASP A 2 9.44 -12.26 17.83
CA ASP A 2 10.04 -12.64 16.56
C ASP A 2 10.80 -11.45 15.95
N ASP A 3 11.99 -11.72 15.41
CA ASP A 3 12.90 -10.75 14.80
C ASP A 3 12.40 -10.32 13.41
N TRP A 4 11.17 -9.78 13.36
CA TRP A 4 10.53 -9.36 12.12
C TRP A 4 11.07 -8.01 11.63
N PRO A 5 11.14 -7.80 10.30
CA PRO A 5 11.39 -6.50 9.72
C PRO A 5 10.41 -5.47 10.30
N GLN A 6 10.96 -4.32 10.69
CA GLN A 6 10.17 -3.24 11.26
C GLN A 6 9.66 -2.32 10.15
N PRO A 7 8.45 -1.74 10.29
CA PRO A 7 8.00 -0.71 9.34
C PRO A 7 8.90 0.51 9.42
N ARG A 8 8.95 1.24 8.30
CA ARG A 8 9.52 2.58 8.28
C ARG A 8 8.75 3.49 9.23
N LYS A 9 9.48 4.13 10.15
CA LYS A 9 8.91 5.10 11.10
C LYS A 9 8.48 6.37 10.35
N ILE A 10 7.19 6.48 10.05
CA ILE A 10 6.59 7.72 9.55
C ILE A 10 5.94 8.43 10.73
N VAL A 11 6.50 9.57 11.16
CA VAL A 11 5.92 10.39 12.21
C VAL A 11 4.69 11.12 11.66
N ARG A 12 3.50 10.55 11.90
CA ARG A 12 2.22 11.18 11.57
C ARG A 12 1.86 12.16 12.72
N LYS A 13 1.66 13.44 12.40
CA LYS A 13 1.31 14.49 13.38
C LYS A 13 -0.15 14.92 13.23
N GLY A 14 -0.79 15.32 14.31
CA GLY A 14 -2.15 15.89 14.31
C GLY A 14 -3.25 14.88 13.92
N ASN A 15 -4.33 15.37 13.32
CA ASN A 15 -5.49 14.57 12.91
C ASN A 15 -5.26 13.90 11.53
N PHE A 16 -4.33 12.94 11.50
CA PHE A 16 -4.00 12.23 10.27
C PHE A 16 -5.21 11.42 9.77
N PRO A 17 -5.64 11.58 8.50
CA PRO A 17 -6.91 11.04 8.01
C PRO A 17 -6.77 9.57 7.57
N TYR A 18 -6.69 8.64 8.53
CA TYR A 18 -6.96 7.23 8.21
C TYR A 18 -8.37 7.11 7.64
N LYS A 19 -8.50 6.62 6.41
CA LYS A 19 -9.76 6.62 5.66
C LYS A 19 -10.33 5.21 5.54
N PHE A 20 -9.47 4.21 5.45
CA PHE A 20 -9.85 2.84 5.18
C PHE A 20 -9.29 1.89 6.24
N LYS A 21 -9.97 0.75 6.39
CA LYS A 21 -9.62 -0.32 7.32
C LYS A 21 -10.01 -1.66 6.70
N ILE A 22 -9.13 -2.66 6.80
CA ILE A 22 -9.49 -4.06 6.63
C ILE A 22 -9.55 -4.73 8.01
N GLU A 23 -10.49 -5.64 8.19
CA GLU A 23 -10.68 -6.40 9.44
C GLU A 23 -10.32 -7.88 9.27
N THR A 24 -10.22 -8.32 8.03
CA THR A 24 -9.73 -9.63 7.63
C THR A 24 -8.53 -9.43 6.72
N ASP A 25 -7.65 -10.41 6.69
CA ASP A 25 -6.49 -10.40 5.81
C ASP A 25 -6.94 -10.26 4.35
N TYR A 26 -6.15 -9.51 3.59
CA TYR A 26 -6.37 -9.32 2.16
C TYR A 26 -5.26 -9.99 1.38
N GLU A 27 -5.65 -10.89 0.49
CA GLU A 27 -4.72 -11.65 -0.33
C GLU A 27 -4.76 -11.19 -1.79
N TYR A 28 -3.59 -11.11 -2.41
CA TYR A 28 -3.43 -10.78 -3.82
C TYR A 28 -2.30 -11.58 -4.46
N GLN A 29 -2.61 -12.34 -5.50
CA GLN A 29 -1.64 -13.14 -6.23
C GLN A 29 -0.90 -12.28 -7.28
N THR A 30 0.43 -12.23 -7.19
CA THR A 30 1.30 -11.62 -8.19
C THR A 30 1.97 -12.67 -9.08
N HIS A 31 2.74 -12.21 -10.07
CA HIS A 31 3.63 -13.05 -10.86
C HIS A 31 5.06 -13.13 -10.30
N TRP A 32 5.32 -12.53 -9.13
CA TRP A 32 6.65 -12.50 -8.54
C TRP A 32 7.09 -13.88 -8.07
N ARG A 33 8.42 -14.09 -8.09
CA ARG A 33 9.08 -15.26 -7.54
C ARG A 33 10.20 -14.77 -6.64
N LEU A 34 10.11 -15.11 -5.35
CA LEU A 34 11.11 -14.73 -4.36
C LEU A 34 11.96 -15.94 -3.99
N GLU A 35 13.25 -15.71 -3.74
CA GLU A 35 14.12 -16.76 -3.22
C GLU A 35 13.70 -17.22 -1.81
N LYS A 36 13.17 -16.30 -1.02
CA LYS A 36 12.67 -16.54 0.34
C LYS A 36 11.38 -15.77 0.57
N ALA A 37 10.51 -16.34 1.39
CA ALA A 37 9.31 -15.64 1.84
C ALA A 37 9.69 -14.41 2.67
N PHE A 38 8.93 -13.33 2.52
CA PHE A 38 9.00 -12.17 3.38
C PHE A 38 7.86 -12.24 4.40
N VAL A 39 8.18 -12.13 5.68
CA VAL A 39 7.18 -12.19 6.76
C VAL A 39 7.39 -11.01 7.69
N SER A 40 6.33 -10.26 7.97
CA SER A 40 6.38 -9.08 8.83
C SER A 40 5.07 -8.90 9.62
N GLN A 41 4.96 -7.82 10.40
CA GLN A 41 3.77 -7.55 11.20
C GLN A 41 2.50 -7.33 10.37
N TRP A 42 2.59 -6.69 9.19
CA TRP A 42 1.42 -6.34 8.37
C TRP A 42 1.46 -6.91 6.96
N LEU A 43 2.55 -7.54 6.56
CA LEU A 43 2.77 -7.97 5.19
C LEU A 43 3.50 -9.31 5.18
N ASP A 44 2.91 -10.29 4.52
CA ASP A 44 3.58 -11.51 4.09
C ASP A 44 3.64 -11.57 2.56
N ILE A 45 4.74 -12.08 2.03
CA ILE A 45 4.89 -12.42 0.62
C ILE A 45 5.48 -13.82 0.54
N SER A 46 4.73 -14.76 -0.02
CA SER A 46 5.21 -16.12 -0.25
C SER A 46 6.25 -16.17 -1.37
N THR A 47 7.00 -17.28 -1.47
CA THR A 47 7.98 -17.49 -2.55
C THR A 47 7.35 -17.56 -3.93
N ASP A 48 6.07 -17.94 -4.01
CA ASP A 48 5.27 -17.98 -5.23
C ASP A 48 4.49 -16.69 -5.50
N GLY A 49 4.71 -15.62 -4.73
CA GLY A 49 4.21 -14.29 -5.02
C GLY A 49 2.80 -13.98 -4.52
N LEU A 50 2.25 -14.78 -3.60
CA LEU A 50 1.03 -14.43 -2.87
C LEU A 50 1.37 -13.36 -1.84
N ILE A 51 0.75 -12.18 -1.99
CA ILE A 51 0.83 -11.10 -1.01
C ILE A 51 -0.34 -11.23 -0.05
N THR A 52 -0.06 -11.19 1.25
CA THR A 52 -1.07 -11.12 2.31
C THR A 52 -0.86 -9.85 3.14
N VAL A 53 -1.81 -8.92 3.07
CA VAL A 53 -1.86 -7.76 3.97
C VAL A 53 -2.65 -8.16 5.22
N LYS A 54 -1.97 -8.24 6.36
CA LYS A 54 -2.54 -8.73 7.62
C LYS A 54 -3.37 -7.65 8.28
N ALA A 55 -4.61 -7.98 8.63
CA ALA A 55 -5.46 -7.08 9.42
C ALA A 55 -4.96 -6.95 10.87
N GLY A 56 -4.41 -8.02 11.43
CA GLY A 56 -4.04 -8.09 12.85
C GLY A 56 -5.24 -7.87 13.79
N GLU A 57 -5.00 -7.66 15.08
CA GLU A 57 -6.05 -7.60 16.10
C GLU A 57 -6.97 -6.36 15.96
N HIS A 58 -6.43 -5.23 15.48
CA HIS A 58 -7.15 -3.96 15.44
C HIS A 58 -7.48 -3.47 14.03
N GLY A 59 -7.29 -4.33 13.02
CA GLY A 59 -7.43 -4.03 11.61
C GLY A 59 -6.31 -3.15 11.06
N TYR A 60 -5.93 -3.42 9.82
CA TYR A 60 -4.92 -2.62 9.10
C TYR A 60 -5.57 -1.37 8.52
N ARG A 61 -4.95 -0.21 8.77
CA ARG A 61 -5.51 1.11 8.45
C ARG A 61 -4.56 1.89 7.58
N TRP A 62 -5.11 2.52 6.55
CA TRP A 62 -4.36 3.39 5.65
C TRP A 62 -5.24 4.56 5.23
N ASP A 63 -4.64 5.55 4.59
CA ASP A 63 -5.29 6.78 4.17
C ASP A 63 -5.75 6.77 2.72
N GLY A 64 -5.40 5.75 1.93
CA GLY A 64 -5.71 5.66 0.50
C GLY A 64 -4.58 6.24 -0.35
N CYS A 65 -4.90 6.90 -1.46
CA CYS A 65 -3.88 7.58 -2.27
C CYS A 65 -3.42 8.89 -1.60
N THR A 66 -2.12 9.03 -1.37
CA THR A 66 -1.50 10.18 -0.69
C THR A 66 -0.87 11.18 -1.67
N PRO A 67 -0.68 12.45 -1.26
CA PRO A 67 -0.94 13.04 0.06
C PRO A 67 -2.40 13.42 0.32
N LYS A 68 -2.79 13.45 1.60
CA LYS A 68 -4.09 13.95 2.09
C LYS A 68 -3.93 14.79 3.35
N VAL A 69 -4.87 15.72 3.55
CA VAL A 69 -4.98 16.55 4.75
C VAL A 69 -6.41 16.57 5.28
N SER A 70 -6.56 16.49 6.60
CA SER A 70 -7.84 16.67 7.30
C SER A 70 -8.01 18.14 7.66
N VAL A 71 -9.11 18.75 7.22
CA VAL A 71 -9.47 20.14 7.52
C VAL A 71 -10.66 20.13 8.47
N LEU A 72 -10.45 20.63 9.70
CA LEU A 72 -11.46 20.70 10.76
C LEU A 72 -12.10 19.36 11.14
N ASN A 73 -11.51 18.22 10.75
CA ASN A 73 -12.12 16.88 10.85
C ASN A 73 -13.43 16.72 10.06
N LEU A 74 -13.75 17.66 9.18
CA LEU A 74 -14.96 17.65 8.35
C LEU A 74 -14.63 17.28 6.90
N TRP A 75 -13.52 17.79 6.37
CA TRP A 75 -13.14 17.62 4.97
C TRP A 75 -11.79 16.93 4.85
N ILE A 76 -11.70 15.96 3.94
CA ILE A 76 -10.43 15.35 3.53
C ILE A 76 -10.11 15.88 2.12
N LEU A 77 -9.03 16.66 2.01
CA LEU A 77 -8.54 17.19 0.74
C LEU A 77 -7.25 16.47 0.35
N GLY A 78 -7.08 16.15 -0.93
CA GLY A 78 -5.90 15.45 -1.42
C GLY A 78 -6.15 14.68 -2.70
N VAL A 79 -5.29 13.69 -2.96
CA VAL A 79 -5.42 12.83 -4.15
C VAL A 79 -6.73 12.03 -4.07
N PRO A 80 -7.62 12.08 -5.09
CA PRO A 80 -8.88 11.36 -5.01
C PRO A 80 -8.69 9.84 -5.08
N ASP A 81 -9.54 9.07 -4.41
CA ASP A 81 -9.49 7.59 -4.44
C ASP A 81 -10.40 6.99 -5.53
N GLY A 82 -11.00 7.86 -6.34
CA GLY A 82 -12.09 7.53 -7.27
C GLY A 82 -13.45 7.39 -6.57
N HIS A 83 -14.51 7.40 -7.38
CA HIS A 83 -15.85 7.05 -6.92
C HIS A 83 -15.97 5.55 -6.58
N ILE A 84 -17.11 5.14 -6.03
CA ILE A 84 -17.37 3.74 -5.67
C ILE A 84 -17.47 2.88 -6.94
N ASN A 85 -16.67 1.82 -6.99
CA ASN A 85 -16.80 0.76 -7.98
C ASN A 85 -17.89 -0.22 -7.52
N TYR A 86 -18.93 -0.41 -8.33
CA TYR A 86 -20.08 -1.26 -8.00
C TYR A 86 -19.72 -2.74 -7.78
N ARG A 87 -18.59 -3.21 -8.34
CA ARG A 87 -18.14 -4.62 -8.22
C ARG A 87 -17.60 -4.94 -6.83
N THR A 88 -16.92 -3.97 -6.22
CA THR A 88 -16.26 -4.12 -4.93
C THR A 88 -16.96 -3.36 -3.81
N MET A 89 -17.84 -2.43 -4.17
CA MET A 89 -18.43 -1.43 -3.28
C MET A 89 -17.38 -0.62 -2.52
N LYS A 90 -16.20 -0.45 -3.13
CA LYS A 90 -15.08 0.35 -2.63
C LYS A 90 -14.63 1.36 -3.68
N PRO A 91 -13.93 2.43 -3.30
CA PRO A 91 -13.29 3.34 -4.26
C PRO A 91 -12.35 2.59 -5.22
N TYR A 92 -12.19 3.09 -6.46
CA TYR A 92 -11.36 2.43 -7.48
C TYR A 92 -9.93 2.14 -7.02
N THR A 93 -9.33 3.02 -6.23
CA THR A 93 -7.94 2.84 -5.78
C THR A 93 -7.83 2.06 -4.46
N TYR A 94 -8.92 1.55 -3.89
CA TYR A 94 -8.95 0.97 -2.55
C TYR A 94 -7.95 -0.17 -2.36
N TYR A 95 -8.04 -1.23 -3.17
CA TYR A 95 -7.14 -2.39 -3.05
C TYR A 95 -5.73 -2.09 -3.54
N ALA A 96 -5.61 -1.32 -4.63
CA ALA A 96 -4.30 -0.91 -5.14
C ALA A 96 -3.52 -0.10 -4.09
N SER A 97 -4.17 0.89 -3.45
CA SER A 97 -3.55 1.70 -2.40
C SER A 97 -3.29 0.92 -1.11
N LEU A 98 -4.11 -0.08 -0.79
CA LEU A 98 -3.88 -0.98 0.35
C LEU A 98 -2.56 -1.75 0.19
N VAL A 99 -2.42 -2.47 -0.93
CA VAL A 99 -1.22 -3.28 -1.21
C VAL A 99 0.01 -2.39 -1.36
N HIS A 100 -0.15 -1.24 -2.04
CA HIS A 100 0.94 -0.28 -2.20
C HIS A 100 1.40 0.31 -0.87
N ASP A 101 0.48 0.72 0.03
CA ASP A 101 0.84 1.23 1.37
C ASP A 101 1.56 0.16 2.18
N ALA A 102 1.06 -1.08 2.20
CA ALA A 102 1.68 -2.18 2.93
C ALA A 102 3.10 -2.48 2.44
N LEU A 103 3.31 -2.58 1.13
CA LEU A 103 4.65 -2.75 0.54
C LEU A 103 5.55 -1.55 0.84
N TYR A 104 5.01 -0.33 0.74
CA TYR A 104 5.80 0.88 1.01
C TYR A 104 6.17 1.03 2.47
N GLN A 105 5.38 0.54 3.42
CA GLN A 105 5.76 0.54 4.83
C GLN A 105 7.05 -0.23 5.08
N TYR A 106 7.38 -1.21 4.24
CA TYR A 106 8.60 -2.02 4.31
C TYR A 106 9.53 -1.78 3.12
N LEU A 107 9.41 -0.65 2.40
CA LEU A 107 10.14 -0.43 1.13
C LEU A 107 11.66 -0.61 1.22
N ASP A 108 12.24 -0.35 2.39
CA ASP A 108 13.66 -0.55 2.70
C ASP A 108 14.04 -2.03 2.82
N THR A 109 13.17 -2.89 3.35
CA THR A 109 13.49 -4.29 3.68
C THR A 109 12.78 -5.32 2.81
N VAL A 110 11.72 -4.95 2.09
CA VAL A 110 10.94 -5.84 1.22
C VAL A 110 11.80 -6.34 0.06
N PRO A 111 11.76 -7.64 -0.28
CA PRO A 111 12.59 -8.23 -1.34
C PRO A 111 11.99 -8.02 -2.74
N VAL A 112 11.43 -6.84 -2.98
CA VAL A 112 10.82 -6.46 -4.25
C VAL A 112 11.25 -5.04 -4.58
N SER A 113 11.65 -4.82 -5.83
CA SER A 113 12.09 -3.50 -6.26
C SER A 113 10.94 -2.50 -6.17
N LYS A 114 11.25 -1.25 -5.83
CA LYS A 114 10.28 -0.14 -5.86
C LYS A 114 9.57 -0.06 -7.22
N ALA A 115 10.30 -0.30 -8.31
CA ALA A 115 9.75 -0.24 -9.66
C ALA A 115 8.67 -1.30 -9.89
N ASP A 116 8.88 -2.52 -9.40
CA ASP A 116 7.90 -3.61 -9.49
C ASP A 116 6.69 -3.34 -8.61
N ILE A 117 6.88 -2.80 -7.40
CA ILE A 117 5.79 -2.39 -6.50
C ILE A 117 4.92 -1.31 -7.17
N ASP A 118 5.55 -0.32 -7.79
CA ASP A 118 4.84 0.75 -8.49
C ASP A 118 4.10 0.21 -9.72
N LEU A 119 4.69 -0.74 -10.44
CA LEU A 119 4.07 -1.40 -11.58
C LEU A 119 2.85 -2.22 -11.16
N LEU A 120 2.97 -3.00 -10.07
CA LEU A 120 1.85 -3.73 -9.47
C LEU A 120 0.70 -2.78 -9.12
N PHE A 121 1.00 -1.61 -8.56
CA PHE A 121 -0.03 -0.59 -8.30
C PHE A 121 -0.75 -0.15 -9.58
N LEU A 122 -0.03 0.08 -10.68
CA LEU A 122 -0.63 0.40 -11.98
C LEU A 122 -1.53 -0.73 -12.51
N GLU A 123 -1.10 -1.99 -12.35
CA GLU A 123 -1.85 -3.18 -12.76
C GLU A 123 -3.15 -3.32 -11.97
N MET A 124 -3.07 -3.22 -10.63
CA MET A 124 -4.21 -3.32 -9.72
C MET A 124 -5.26 -2.21 -9.93
N LEU A 125 -4.86 -1.05 -10.48
CA LEU A 125 -5.80 0.04 -10.80
C LEU A 125 -6.75 -0.32 -11.96
N GLY A 126 -6.47 -1.37 -12.75
CA GLY A 126 -7.39 -1.93 -13.73
C GLY A 126 -7.96 -0.90 -14.71
N ASP A 127 -9.28 -0.68 -14.65
CA ASP A 127 -10.03 0.23 -15.54
C ASP A 127 -10.01 1.71 -15.12
N PHE A 128 -9.31 2.05 -14.03
CA PHE A 128 -9.25 3.42 -13.54
C PHE A 128 -8.60 4.35 -14.59
N LYS A 129 -9.35 5.33 -15.07
CA LYS A 129 -8.95 6.16 -16.24
C LYS A 129 -7.68 6.97 -16.00
N LEU A 130 -7.43 7.38 -14.75
CA LEU A 130 -6.25 8.18 -14.39
C LEU A 130 -5.06 7.32 -13.92
N LYS A 131 -5.11 5.99 -14.10
CA LYS A 131 -4.08 5.09 -13.54
C LYS A 131 -2.65 5.43 -13.95
N LYS A 132 -2.43 5.85 -15.20
CA LYS A 132 -1.10 6.25 -15.70
C LYS A 132 -0.59 7.52 -15.02
N ILE A 133 -1.48 8.46 -14.71
CA ILE A 133 -1.13 9.70 -14.00
C ILE A 133 -0.75 9.37 -12.56
N TYR A 134 -1.53 8.51 -11.90
CA TYR A 134 -1.25 8.08 -10.53
C TYR A 134 0.09 7.33 -10.45
N TYR A 135 0.30 6.38 -11.36
CA TYR A 135 1.56 5.67 -11.51
C TYR A 135 2.75 6.61 -11.71
N PHE A 136 2.63 7.62 -12.58
CA PHE A 136 3.68 8.61 -12.79
C PHE A 136 4.09 9.31 -11.48
N PHE A 137 3.10 9.76 -10.68
CA PHE A 137 3.37 10.40 -9.40
C PHE A 137 3.99 9.46 -8.37
N VAL A 138 3.56 8.20 -8.31
CA VAL A 138 4.15 7.20 -7.42
C VAL A 138 5.61 6.92 -7.81
N CYS A 139 5.90 6.69 -9.09
CA CYS A 139 7.25 6.47 -9.57
C CYS A 139 8.16 7.66 -9.30
N LYS A 140 7.67 8.88 -9.57
CA LYS A 140 8.47 10.08 -9.42
C LYS A 140 8.58 10.51 -7.98
N CYS A 141 7.52 10.53 -7.18
CA CYS A 141 7.50 11.20 -5.88
C CYS A 141 7.48 10.24 -4.68
N GLY A 142 7.04 8.99 -4.87
CA GLY A 142 7.04 7.97 -3.81
C GLY A 142 8.46 7.52 -3.47
N GLY A 143 8.76 7.35 -2.18
CA GLY A 143 9.96 6.63 -1.72
C GLY A 143 11.33 7.17 -2.16
N ARG A 144 11.45 8.40 -2.68
CA ARG A 144 12.66 8.96 -3.32
C ARG A 144 13.96 8.81 -2.52
N ASN A 145 13.88 8.82 -1.20
CA ASN A 145 15.05 8.81 -0.31
C ASN A 145 15.23 7.47 0.44
N VAL A 146 14.53 6.42 0.00
CA VAL A 146 14.61 5.09 0.63
C VAL A 146 15.66 4.26 -0.09
N VAL A 147 16.65 3.80 0.65
CA VAL A 147 17.62 2.82 0.17
C VAL A 147 17.03 1.44 0.41
N GLN A 148 16.87 0.64 -0.64
CA GLN A 148 16.40 -0.75 -0.51
C GLN A 148 17.60 -1.63 -0.15
N THR A 149 17.51 -2.34 0.96
CA THR A 149 18.48 -3.34 1.41
C THR A 149 17.96 -4.77 1.23
N GLY A 150 16.66 -4.93 0.90
CA GLY A 150 16.00 -6.22 0.73
C GLY A 150 16.13 -6.86 -0.66
N THR A 151 16.59 -6.10 -1.66
CA THR A 151 16.78 -6.54 -3.06
C THR A 151 18.20 -6.99 -3.33
#